data_AF-A0A420XQD1-F1
#
_entry.id   AF-A0A420XQD1-F1
#
_cell.length_a   1.000
_cell.length_b   1.000
_cell.length_c   1.000
_cell.angle_alpha   90.00
_cell.angle_beta   90.00
_cell.angle_gamma   90.00
#
_symmetry.space_group_name_H-M   'P 1'
#
loop_
_entity.id
_entity.type
_entity.pdbx_description
1 polymer ?
#
loop_
_entity_poly.entity_id
_entity_poly.type
_entity_poly.pdbx_seq_one_letter_code
_entity_poly.pdbx_strand_id
1 'polypeptide(L)'
;MTTTQVSERSWEAVRERLAAALSALPDRGIVVLGEPVTYAPARGLLRRRPTPLPSRYVQVLRTGELLSGEVVGAASFGGDWDLTPAQDLAVRELGWYAPGEVPDTPAGYPNYRHDVPLADSDRLAAMAVAALEVLELSPDGPLELRQEA
;
A
#
# COMPACT_ATOMS: atom_id res chain seq x y z
N MET A 1 -1.67 0.53 16.18
CA MET A 1 -1.50 -0.25 14.95
C MET A 1 -1.16 -1.69 15.28
N THR A 2 -1.98 -2.65 14.85
CA THR A 2 -1.77 -4.09 14.97
C THR A 2 -1.07 -4.61 13.72
N THR A 3 -0.04 -5.45 13.86
CA THR A 3 0.71 -6.03 12.74
C THR A 3 0.49 -7.54 12.71
N THR A 4 0.17 -8.08 11.53
CA THR A 4 0.01 -9.52 11.30
C THR A 4 0.86 -9.93 10.10
N GLN A 5 1.62 -11.01 10.23
CA GLN A 5 2.31 -11.63 9.10
C GLN A 5 1.26 -12.35 8.23
N VAL A 6 1.25 -12.02 6.94
CA VAL A 6 0.26 -12.51 5.97
C VAL A 6 0.90 -13.14 4.74
N SER A 7 2.18 -13.51 4.83
CA SER A 7 2.84 -14.35 3.83
C SER A 7 2.07 -15.65 3.62
N GLU A 8 1.79 -15.99 2.37
CA GLU A 8 0.98 -17.13 1.95
C GLU A 8 1.54 -17.78 0.69
N ARG A 9 1.03 -18.96 0.33
CA ARG A 9 1.47 -19.65 -0.91
C ARG A 9 0.90 -19.04 -2.20
N SER A 10 -0.10 -18.16 -2.10
CA SER A 10 -0.74 -17.54 -3.25
C SER A 10 -1.24 -16.14 -2.93
N TRP A 11 -1.30 -15.31 -3.96
CA TRP A 11 -1.89 -13.97 -3.89
C TRP A 11 -3.40 -14.00 -3.56
N GLU A 12 -4.10 -15.08 -3.91
CA GLU A 12 -5.52 -15.24 -3.58
C GLU A 12 -5.76 -15.25 -2.06
N ALA A 13 -4.92 -15.97 -1.30
CA ALA A 13 -5.05 -16.00 0.16
C ALA A 13 -4.71 -14.66 0.81
N VAL A 14 -3.72 -13.92 0.27
CA VAL A 14 -3.40 -12.55 0.71
C VAL A 14 -4.56 -11.60 0.41
N ARG A 15 -5.16 -11.72 -0.79
CA ARG A 15 -6.31 -10.93 -1.22
C ARG A 15 -7.51 -11.14 -0.31
N GLU A 16 -7.86 -12.37 0.03
CA GLU A 16 -8.98 -12.68 0.93
C GLU A 16 -8.79 -12.05 2.31
N ARG A 17 -7.57 -12.13 2.86
CA ARG A 17 -7.23 -11.49 4.14
C ARG A 17 -7.34 -9.97 4.07
N LEU A 18 -6.86 -9.36 2.99
CA LEU A 18 -6.98 -7.92 2.78
C LEU A 18 -8.45 -7.52 2.62
N ALA A 19 -9.24 -8.22 1.82
CA ALA A 19 -10.67 -7.93 1.63
C ALA A 19 -11.46 -8.00 2.95
N ALA A 20 -11.19 -9.02 3.78
CA ALA A 20 -11.76 -9.12 5.12
C ALA A 20 -11.36 -7.94 6.01
N ALA A 21 -10.08 -7.52 5.96
CA ALA A 21 -9.58 -6.37 6.69
C ALA A 21 -10.20 -5.04 6.24
N LEU A 22 -10.40 -4.84 4.93
CA LEU A 22 -10.99 -3.62 4.38
C LEU A 22 -12.49 -3.51 4.68
N SER A 23 -13.24 -4.62 4.56
CA SER A 23 -14.68 -4.63 4.85
C SER A 23 -14.99 -4.39 6.34
N ALA A 24 -14.08 -4.78 7.24
CA ALA A 24 -14.19 -4.57 8.68
C ALA A 24 -13.53 -3.27 9.18
N LEU A 25 -12.94 -2.46 8.28
CA LEU A 25 -12.18 -1.26 8.65
C LEU A 25 -13.13 -0.21 9.24
N PRO A 26 -12.93 0.27 10.48
CA PRO A 26 -13.72 1.38 11.02
C PRO A 26 -13.54 2.67 10.22
N ASP A 27 -14.47 3.61 10.36
CA ASP A 27 -14.31 4.94 9.74
C ASP A 27 -13.01 5.59 10.23
N ARG A 28 -12.27 6.21 9.31
CA ARG A 28 -10.90 6.75 9.51
C ARG A 28 -9.83 5.71 9.84
N GLY A 29 -10.16 4.43 9.81
CA GLY A 29 -9.21 3.34 9.95
C GLY A 29 -8.28 3.26 8.73
N ILE A 30 -7.07 2.74 8.97
CA ILE A 30 -6.02 2.58 7.97
C ILE A 30 -5.59 1.10 7.92
N VAL A 31 -5.44 0.57 6.72
CA VAL A 31 -4.79 -0.73 6.47
C VAL A 31 -3.58 -0.51 5.59
N VAL A 32 -2.46 -1.16 5.90
CA VAL A 32 -1.26 -1.18 5.06
C VAL A 32 -0.85 -2.62 4.81
N LEU A 33 -0.73 -3.01 3.55
CA LEU A 33 -0.21 -4.32 3.12
C LEU A 33 1.11 -4.12 2.37
N GLY A 34 2.18 -4.78 2.78
CA GLY A 34 3.44 -4.71 2.04
C GLY A 34 4.60 -5.32 2.81
N GLU A 35 5.81 -4.93 2.43
CA GLU A 35 7.02 -5.39 3.10
C GLU A 35 7.07 -4.92 4.58
N PRO A 36 7.73 -5.69 5.47
CA PRO A 36 7.99 -5.25 6.82
C PRO A 36 8.75 -3.92 6.84
N VAL A 37 8.37 -3.04 7.77
CA VAL A 37 9.09 -1.78 7.95
C VAL A 37 10.44 -2.07 8.60
N THR A 38 11.51 -1.78 7.86
CA THR A 38 12.89 -1.84 8.37
C THR A 38 13.42 -0.43 8.59
N TYR A 39 14.40 -0.29 9.48
CA TYR A 39 14.96 1.01 9.85
C TYR A 39 16.47 1.02 9.63
N ALA A 40 17.00 2.15 9.16
CA ALA A 40 18.43 2.35 9.09
C ALA A 40 19.05 2.27 10.50
N PRO A 41 20.25 1.68 10.66
CA PRO A 41 20.94 1.66 11.95
C PRO A 41 21.19 3.09 12.44
N ALA A 42 20.99 3.31 13.74
CA ALA A 42 21.23 4.63 14.35
C ALA A 42 22.70 5.04 14.17
N ARG A 43 22.95 6.18 13.50
CA ARG A 43 24.29 6.75 13.33
C ARG A 43 24.44 8.02 14.17
N GLY A 44 25.50 8.08 14.98
CA GLY A 44 25.93 9.26 15.75
C GLY A 44 25.61 9.25 17.25
N LEU A 45 26.33 10.07 18.03
CA LEU A 45 26.19 10.22 19.49
C LEU A 45 24.91 10.98 19.91
N LEU A 46 24.23 11.64 18.97
CA LEU A 46 22.92 12.24 19.17
C LEU A 46 21.88 11.26 18.60
N ARG A 47 21.13 10.59 19.48
CA ARG A 47 20.02 9.68 19.13
C ARG A 47 18.94 10.42 18.33
N ARG A 48 19.12 10.54 17.01
CA ARG A 48 18.02 10.83 16.08
C ARG A 48 17.16 9.57 15.97
N ARG A 49 15.84 9.75 15.88
CA ARG A 49 14.92 8.62 15.64
C ARG A 49 15.33 7.94 14.32
N PRO A 50 15.38 6.60 14.27
CA PRO A 50 15.68 5.87 13.05
C PRO A 50 14.67 6.22 11.95
N THR A 51 15.17 6.45 10.73
CA THR A 51 14.32 6.67 9.55
C THR A 51 13.95 5.30 8.95
N PRO A 52 12.67 5.06 8.61
CA PRO A 52 12.28 3.88 7.84
C PRO A 52 13.07 3.80 6.53
N LEU A 53 13.50 2.60 6.18
CA LEU A 53 14.04 2.32 4.85
C LEU A 53 12.91 2.30 3.81
N PRO A 54 13.24 2.47 2.52
CA PRO A 54 12.33 2.17 1.42
C PRO A 54 11.55 0.88 1.64
N SER A 55 10.25 0.89 1.36
CA SER A 55 9.45 -0.32 1.30
C SER A 55 8.28 -0.16 0.35
N ARG A 56 7.91 -1.27 -0.28
CA ARG A 56 6.79 -1.37 -1.21
C ARG A 56 5.54 -1.78 -0.44
N TYR A 57 4.47 -1.01 -0.59
CA TYR A 57 3.22 -1.29 0.08
C TYR A 57 2.02 -0.68 -0.64
N VAL A 58 0.83 -1.18 -0.31
CA VAL A 58 -0.44 -0.51 -0.56
C VAL A 58 -1.02 -0.07 0.77
N GLN A 59 -1.54 1.15 0.82
CA GLN A 59 -2.26 1.70 1.96
C GLN A 59 -3.72 1.95 1.56
N VAL A 60 -4.65 1.72 2.47
CA VAL A 60 -6.06 2.06 2.31
C VAL A 60 -6.56 2.81 3.53
N LEU A 61 -7.18 3.97 3.30
CA LEU A 61 -7.89 4.75 4.31
C LEU A 61 -9.39 4.65 4.07
N ARG A 62 -10.18 4.41 5.12
CA ARG A 62 -11.63 4.58 5.06
C ARG A 62 -12.05 6.00 5.43
N THR A 63 -12.97 6.59 4.67
CA THR A 63 -13.66 7.84 5.04
C THR A 63 -15.14 7.73 4.69
N GLY A 64 -15.99 7.57 5.70
CA GLY A 64 -17.40 7.23 5.52
C GLY A 64 -17.57 5.92 4.77
N GLU A 65 -18.25 5.97 3.63
CA GLU A 65 -18.49 4.81 2.75
C GLU A 65 -17.50 4.73 1.58
N LEU A 66 -16.36 5.43 1.68
CA LEU A 66 -15.31 5.44 0.67
C LEU A 66 -14.04 4.78 1.21
N LEU A 67 -13.38 3.99 0.36
CA LEU A 67 -12.01 3.50 0.55
C LEU A 67 -11.09 4.24 -0.43
N SER A 68 -10.09 4.93 0.10
CA SER A 68 -9.02 5.58 -0.67
C SER A 68 -7.79 4.69 -0.61
N GLY A 69 -7.50 4.01 -1.72
CA GLY A 69 -6.32 3.18 -1.86
C GLY A 69 -5.14 3.96 -2.43
N GLU A 70 -3.93 3.58 -2.04
CA GLU A 70 -2.69 4.17 -2.50
C GLU A 70 -1.62 3.10 -2.70
N VAL A 71 -1.04 3.03 -3.89
CA VAL A 71 0.16 2.21 -4.13
C VAL A 71 1.37 3.10 -3.86
N VAL A 72 2.14 2.72 -2.85
CA VAL A 72 3.34 3.42 -2.44
C VAL A 72 4.55 2.54 -2.76
N GLY A 73 5.23 2.90 -3.84
CA GLY A 73 6.47 2.23 -4.26
C GLY A 73 7.73 2.76 -3.56
N ALA A 74 7.62 3.63 -2.57
CA ALA A 74 8.60 4.69 -2.35
C ALA A 74 9.92 4.32 -1.61
N ALA A 75 10.99 5.07 -1.93
CA ALA A 75 12.27 5.11 -1.20
C ALA A 75 12.18 5.47 0.31
N SER A 76 11.01 5.93 0.76
CA SER A 76 10.56 6.13 2.15
C SER A 76 9.09 6.56 2.08
N PHE A 77 8.35 6.69 3.19
CA PHE A 77 6.94 7.13 3.19
C PHE A 77 6.70 8.35 2.26
N GLY A 78 6.19 8.14 1.03
CA GLY A 78 5.96 9.19 0.02
C GLY A 78 7.17 9.68 -0.80
N GLY A 79 8.24 8.91 -0.97
CA GLY A 79 9.38 9.21 -1.88
C GLY A 79 9.28 8.62 -3.29
N ASP A 80 10.15 9.07 -4.21
CA ASP A 80 10.21 8.55 -5.58
C ASP A 80 10.67 7.09 -5.61
N TRP A 81 10.03 6.30 -6.45
CA TRP A 81 10.54 5.00 -6.91
C TRP A 81 10.63 5.04 -8.42
N ASP A 82 11.79 4.67 -8.95
CA ASP A 82 11.97 4.50 -10.38
C ASP A 82 11.23 3.23 -10.82
N LEU A 83 9.91 3.34 -10.97
CA LEU A 83 9.16 2.35 -11.73
C LEU A 83 9.69 2.36 -13.15
N THR A 84 9.93 1.18 -13.70
CA THR A 84 10.14 1.08 -15.14
C THR A 84 8.87 1.56 -15.87
N PRO A 85 8.98 2.07 -17.11
CA PRO A 85 7.79 2.41 -17.90
C PRO A 85 6.78 1.26 -18.06
N ALA A 86 7.26 0.01 -18.04
CA ALA A 86 6.41 -1.17 -18.07
C ALA A 86 5.62 -1.36 -16.77
N GLN A 87 6.23 -1.10 -15.61
CA GLN A 87 5.56 -1.16 -14.31
C GLN A 87 4.55 -0.02 -14.15
N ASP A 88 4.90 1.21 -14.56
CA ASP A 88 3.94 2.34 -14.60
C ASP A 88 2.70 1.96 -15.41
N LEU A 89 2.89 1.49 -16.65
CA LEU A 89 1.79 1.09 -17.51
C LEU A 89 0.95 -0.03 -16.87
N ALA A 90 1.59 -1.06 -16.32
CA ALA A 90 0.89 -2.18 -15.70
C ALA A 90 0.08 -1.76 -14.46
N VAL A 91 0.62 -0.88 -13.61
CA VAL A 91 -0.13 -0.33 -12.47
C VAL A 91 -1.34 0.47 -12.97
N ARG A 92 -1.20 1.26 -14.03
CA ARG A 92 -2.29 2.05 -14.59
C ARG A 92 -3.37 1.20 -15.25
N GLU A 93 -2.99 0.10 -15.92
CA GLU A 93 -3.92 -0.88 -16.51
C GLU A 93 -4.78 -1.59 -15.46
N LEU A 94 -4.31 -1.70 -14.20
CA LEU A 94 -5.11 -2.18 -13.07
C LEU A 94 -6.18 -1.16 -12.62
N GLY A 95 -6.13 0.07 -13.13
CA GLY A 95 -7.08 1.15 -12.84
C GLY A 95 -6.57 2.21 -11.87
N TRP A 96 -5.30 2.15 -11.45
CA TRP A 96 -4.69 3.15 -10.59
C TRP A 96 -4.38 4.44 -11.38
N TYR A 97 -4.74 5.59 -10.82
CA TYR A 97 -4.34 6.88 -11.38
C TYR A 97 -2.88 7.17 -11.00
N ALA A 98 -2.07 7.62 -11.96
CA ALA A 98 -0.69 7.98 -11.68
C ALA A 98 -0.61 9.28 -10.84
N PRO A 99 0.53 9.55 -10.19
CA PRO A 99 0.80 10.81 -9.52
C PRO A 99 0.41 12.03 -10.36
N GLY A 100 -0.44 12.90 -9.81
CA GLY A 100 -0.92 14.11 -10.49
C GLY A 100 -2.11 13.91 -11.45
N GLU A 101 -2.60 12.68 -11.63
CA GLU A 101 -3.76 12.41 -12.50
C GLU A 101 -5.10 12.41 -11.77
N VAL A 102 -5.10 12.30 -10.44
CA VAL A 102 -6.32 12.34 -9.62
C VAL A 102 -6.78 13.79 -9.46
N PRO A 103 -8.03 14.13 -9.85
CA PRO A 103 -8.62 15.43 -9.53
C PRO A 103 -8.54 15.72 -8.03
N ASP A 104 -8.24 16.97 -7.65
CA ASP A 104 -8.17 17.41 -6.25
C ASP A 104 -7.05 16.81 -5.39
N THR A 105 -6.05 16.14 -5.99
CA THR A 105 -4.80 15.85 -5.28
C THR A 105 -3.87 17.07 -5.24
N PRO A 106 -3.17 17.31 -4.12
CA PRO A 106 -2.14 18.34 -4.06
C PRO A 106 -1.09 18.15 -5.16
N ALA A 107 -0.62 19.25 -5.76
CA ALA A 107 0.47 19.20 -6.71
C ALA A 107 1.69 18.52 -6.07
N GLY A 108 2.26 17.52 -6.75
CA GLY A 108 3.38 16.73 -6.25
C GLY A 108 3.00 15.58 -5.31
N TYR A 109 1.72 15.17 -5.26
CA TYR A 109 1.34 13.95 -4.56
C TYR A 109 2.01 12.72 -5.22
N PRO A 110 2.84 11.94 -4.51
CA PRO A 110 3.78 11.01 -5.14
C PRO A 110 3.23 9.60 -5.37
N ASN A 111 2.01 9.31 -4.90
CA ASN A 111 1.46 7.95 -4.89
C ASN A 111 0.44 7.76 -6.00
N TYR A 112 0.40 6.54 -6.55
CA TYR A 112 -0.75 6.13 -7.33
C TYR A 112 -1.95 6.01 -6.41
N ARG A 113 -3.13 6.36 -6.91
CA ARG A 113 -4.34 6.37 -6.10
C ARG A 113 -5.55 5.85 -6.84
N HIS A 114 -6.44 5.22 -6.10
CA HIS A 114 -7.76 4.84 -6.59
C HIS A 114 -8.75 4.80 -5.44
N ASP A 115 -9.91 5.41 -5.65
CA ASP A 115 -10.97 5.50 -4.64
C ASP A 115 -12.14 4.63 -5.07
N VAL A 116 -12.68 3.80 -4.17
CA VAL A 116 -13.86 2.97 -4.42
C VAL A 116 -14.86 3.05 -3.27
N PRO A 117 -16.16 2.78 -3.50
CA PRO A 117 -17.10 2.55 -2.41
C PRO A 117 -16.66 1.41 -1.49
N LEU A 118 -16.99 1.47 -0.19
CA LEU A 118 -16.72 0.41 0.78
C LEU A 118 -17.29 -0.95 0.35
N ALA A 119 -18.44 -0.94 -0.32
CA ALA A 119 -19.06 -2.13 -0.89
C ALA A 119 -18.16 -2.86 -1.91
N ASP A 120 -17.21 -2.16 -2.52
CA ASP A 120 -16.26 -2.68 -3.52
C ASP A 120 -14.89 -3.04 -2.89
N SER A 121 -14.85 -3.29 -1.58
CA SER A 121 -13.61 -3.64 -0.86
C SER A 121 -12.85 -4.84 -1.45
N ASP A 122 -13.55 -5.87 -1.95
CA ASP A 122 -12.90 -7.03 -2.61
C ASP A 122 -12.19 -6.61 -3.91
N ARG A 123 -12.80 -5.70 -4.68
CA ARG A 123 -12.19 -5.17 -5.91
C ARG A 123 -10.92 -4.39 -5.58
N LEU A 124 -10.96 -3.52 -4.57
CA LEU A 124 -9.76 -2.78 -4.15
C LEU A 124 -8.68 -3.73 -3.63
N ALA A 125 -9.03 -4.78 -2.89
CA ALA A 125 -8.08 -5.79 -2.44
C ALA A 125 -7.41 -6.53 -3.61
N ALA A 126 -8.17 -6.88 -4.65
CA ALA A 126 -7.63 -7.49 -5.87
C ALA A 126 -6.66 -6.54 -6.59
N MET A 127 -7.04 -5.27 -6.77
CA MET A 127 -6.19 -4.24 -7.38
C MET A 127 -4.90 -4.00 -6.58
N ALA A 128 -4.99 -4.01 -5.25
CA ALA A 128 -3.86 -3.82 -4.35
C ALA A 128 -2.84 -4.96 -4.46
N VAL A 129 -3.31 -6.20 -4.40
CA VAL A 129 -2.45 -7.39 -4.52
C VAL A 129 -1.80 -7.47 -5.91
N ALA A 130 -2.56 -7.21 -6.97
CA ALA A 130 -2.00 -7.17 -8.34
C ALA A 130 -0.96 -6.05 -8.49
N ALA A 131 -1.14 -4.90 -7.84
CA ALA A 131 -0.13 -3.85 -7.84
C ALA A 131 1.15 -4.30 -7.12
N LEU A 132 1.06 -4.98 -5.98
CA LEU A 132 2.24 -5.53 -5.29
C LEU A 132 2.98 -6.57 -6.14
N GLU A 133 2.26 -7.38 -6.93
CA GLU A 133 2.87 -8.30 -7.90
C GLU A 133 3.64 -7.56 -9.00
N VAL A 134 3.08 -6.48 -9.55
CA VAL A 134 3.77 -5.60 -10.53
C VAL A 134 5.02 -4.96 -9.92
N LEU A 135 4.97 -4.63 -8.62
CA LEU A 135 6.11 -4.15 -7.85
C LEU A 135 7.10 -5.27 -7.46
N GLU A 136 6.94 -6.48 -7.99
CA GLU A 136 7.82 -7.63 -7.80
C GLU A 136 7.88 -8.11 -6.34
N LEU A 137 6.76 -8.03 -5.61
CA LEU A 137 6.60 -8.77 -4.36
C LEU A 137 6.15 -10.19 -4.67
N SER A 138 6.39 -11.08 -3.70
CA SER A 138 5.93 -12.46 -3.73
C SER A 138 4.97 -12.69 -2.57
N PRO A 139 3.87 -13.45 -2.75
CA PRO A 139 2.94 -13.75 -1.66
C PRO A 139 3.61 -14.55 -0.54
N ASP A 140 4.64 -15.35 -0.85
CA ASP A 140 5.39 -16.15 0.11
C ASP A 140 6.60 -15.41 0.72
N GLY A 141 6.89 -14.21 0.24
CA GLY A 141 7.89 -13.31 0.80
C GLY A 141 7.42 -12.69 2.12
N PRO A 142 8.30 -12.02 2.88
CA PRO A 142 7.89 -11.36 4.12
C PRO A 142 6.86 -10.27 3.79
N LEU A 143 5.64 -10.45 4.30
CA LEU A 143 4.47 -9.62 4.02
C LEU A 143 3.72 -9.34 5.31
N GLU A 144 3.47 -8.07 5.59
CA GLU A 144 2.76 -7.61 6.77
C GLU A 144 1.48 -6.90 6.38
N LEU A 145 0.41 -7.24 7.09
CA LEU A 145 -0.81 -6.47 7.16
C LEU A 145 -0.81 -5.69 8.47
N ARG A 146 -0.83 -4.36 8.37
CA ARG A 146 -0.83 -3.43 9.49
C ARG A 146 -2.16 -2.69 9.53
N GLN A 147 -2.80 -2.62 10.68
CA GLN A 147 -4.13 -2.01 10.83
C GLN A 147 -4.15 -1.01 11.98
N GLU A 148 -4.70 0.17 11.73
CA GLU A 148 -5.00 1.20 12.73
C GLU A 148 -6.51 1.48 12.69
N ALA A 149 -7.14 1.44 13.86
CA ALA A 149 -8.57 1.59 14.06
C ALA A 149 -8.92 2.99 14.53
#